data_AF-A0A562MPH5-F1
#
_entry.id   AF-A0A562MPH5-F1
#
_cell.length_a   1.000
_cell.length_b   1.000
_cell.length_c   1.000
_cell.angle_alpha   90.00
_cell.angle_beta   90.00
_cell.angle_gamma   90.00
#
_symmetry.space_group_name_H-M   'P 1'
#
loop_
_entity.id
_entity.type
_entity.pdbx_description
1 polymer ?
#
loop_
_entity_poly.entity_id
_entity_poly.type
_entity_poly.pdbx_seq_one_letter_code
_entity_poly.pdbx_strand_id
1 'polypeptide(L)'
;IITTNRNFEDWGTLFGDKVIASAIIDRIVHHATIVKLNGNSYRIKNLLELNGMFEDDPKEKSKRGRPKKSEDQENYENNNE
;
A
#
# COMPACT_ATOMS: atom_id res chain seq x y z
N ILE A 1 25.10 -3.86 -1.99
CA ILE A 1 24.08 -3.32 -1.06
C ILE A 1 22.74 -3.92 -1.47
N ILE A 2 21.99 -4.47 -0.53
CA ILE A 2 20.70 -5.14 -0.78
C ILE A 2 19.65 -4.45 0.09
N THR A 3 18.46 -4.20 -0.46
CA THR A 3 17.29 -3.75 0.29
C THR A 3 16.17 -4.77 0.12
N THR A 4 15.43 -5.04 1.19
CA THR A 4 14.30 -5.99 1.19
C THR A 4 13.19 -5.43 2.06
N ASN A 5 11.94 -5.65 1.63
CA ASN A 5 10.74 -5.39 2.41
C ASN A 5 10.18 -6.68 3.06
N ARG A 6 10.92 -7.78 2.99
CA ARG A 6 10.58 -9.10 3.56
C ARG A 6 11.60 -9.51 4.59
N ASN A 7 11.11 -10.14 5.66
CA ASN A 7 11.94 -10.72 6.70
C ASN A 7 12.64 -11.98 6.17
N PHE A 8 13.78 -12.36 6.77
CA PHE A 8 14.52 -13.55 6.36
C PHE A 8 13.73 -14.86 6.49
N GLU A 9 12.77 -14.92 7.40
CA GLU A 9 11.88 -16.07 7.58
C GLU A 9 11.02 -16.34 6.34
N ASP A 10 10.63 -15.27 5.63
CA ASP A 10 9.82 -15.35 4.41
C ASP A 10 10.64 -15.78 3.18
N TRP A 11 11.97 -15.84 3.28
CA TRP A 11 12.81 -16.16 2.13
C TRP A 11 12.70 -17.63 1.72
N GLY A 12 12.35 -18.51 2.65
CA GLY A 12 12.09 -19.93 2.35
C GLY A 12 10.93 -20.11 1.36
N THR A 13 9.85 -19.35 1.51
CA THR A 13 8.72 -19.39 0.56
C THR A 13 9.04 -18.64 -0.73
N LEU A 14 9.85 -17.57 -0.67
CA LEU A 14 10.29 -16.83 -1.86
C LEU A 14 11.16 -17.67 -2.80
N PHE A 15 12.09 -18.46 -2.25
CA PHE A 15 12.95 -19.34 -3.04
C PHE A 15 12.36 -20.73 -3.28
N GLY A 16 11.22 -21.06 -2.65
CA GLY A 16 10.59 -22.38 -2.75
C GLY A 16 11.35 -23.50 -2.03
N ASP A 17 12.50 -23.20 -1.45
CA ASP A 17 13.30 -24.13 -0.66
C ASP A 17 13.95 -23.40 0.53
N LYS A 18 13.64 -23.87 1.73
CA LYS A 18 14.15 -23.33 3.00
C LYS A 18 15.66 -23.56 3.17
N VAL A 19 16.20 -24.67 2.64
CA VAL A 19 17.62 -25.02 2.75
C VAL A 19 18.47 -24.10 1.87
N ILE A 20 18.01 -23.84 0.65
CA ILE A 20 18.69 -22.90 -0.25
C ILE A 20 18.58 -21.47 0.30
N ALA A 21 17.41 -21.08 0.80
CA ALA A 21 17.21 -19.78 1.42
C ALA A 21 18.19 -19.52 2.57
N SER A 22 18.33 -20.48 3.50
CA SER A 22 19.26 -20.32 4.63
C SER A 22 20.71 -20.26 4.18
N ALA A 23 21.13 -21.08 3.21
CA ALA A 23 22.47 -21.06 2.66
C ALA A 23 22.81 -19.71 1.99
N ILE A 24 21.88 -19.13 1.23
CA ILE A 24 22.06 -17.81 0.61
C ILE A 24 22.14 -16.71 1.68
N ILE A 25 21.22 -16.73 2.65
CA ILE A 25 21.21 -15.75 3.75
C ILE A 25 22.56 -15.78 4.47
N ASP A 26 23.03 -16.97 4.86
CA ASP A 26 24.31 -17.16 5.55
C ASP A 26 25.47 -16.49 4.80
N ARG A 27 25.57 -16.72 3.49
CA ARG A 27 26.62 -16.08 2.66
C ARG A 27 26.52 -14.57 2.62
N ILE A 28 25.30 -14.02 2.55
CA ILE A 28 25.09 -12.57 2.47
C ILE A 28 25.38 -11.92 3.83
N VAL A 29 24.89 -12.51 4.93
CA VAL A 29 24.99 -11.89 6.26
C VAL A 29 26.38 -12.01 6.88
N HIS A 30 27.19 -13.00 6.48
CA HIS A 30 28.52 -13.25 7.04
C HIS A 30 29.44 -12.02 6.99
N HIS A 31 29.32 -11.18 5.95
CA HIS A 31 30.12 -9.96 5.79
C HIS A 31 29.26 -8.71 5.60
N ALA A 32 28.00 -8.73 6.03
CA ALA A 32 27.10 -7.59 5.91
C ALA A 32 26.79 -6.94 7.26
N THR A 33 26.58 -5.63 7.23
CA THR A 33 25.96 -4.89 8.33
C THR A 33 24.47 -4.79 8.07
N ILE A 34 23.65 -5.30 8.98
CA ILE A 34 22.19 -5.29 8.86
C ILE A 34 21.65 -4.00 9.45
N VAL A 35 20.95 -3.21 8.65
CA VAL A 35 20.25 -1.99 9.09
C VAL A 35 18.74 -2.21 8.97
N LYS A 36 18.05 -2.25 10.12
CA LYS A 36 16.59 -2.39 10.15
C LYS A 36 15.93 -1.03 9.98
N LEU A 37 15.15 -0.87 8.91
CA LEU A 37 14.39 0.34 8.65
C LEU A 37 12.98 0.19 9.24
N ASN A 38 12.63 1.08 10.17
CA ASN A 38 11.31 1.17 10.77
C ASN A 38 10.74 2.57 10.55
N GLY A 39 9.41 2.70 10.58
CA GLY A 39 8.70 3.98 10.44
C GLY A 39 7.69 3.97 9.31
N ASN A 40 6.94 5.07 9.20
CA ASN A 40 5.93 5.24 8.16
C ASN A 40 6.59 5.37 6.79
N SER A 41 5.90 4.88 5.75
CA SER A 41 6.36 5.05 4.37
C SER A 41 6.46 6.53 4.04
N TYR A 42 7.63 6.95 3.57
CA TYR A 42 7.90 8.33 3.15
C TYR A 42 6.87 8.82 2.11
N ARG A 43 6.37 7.93 1.25
CA ARG A 43 5.37 8.25 0.21
C ARG A 43 4.05 8.76 0.79
N ILE A 44 3.73 8.40 2.03
CA ILE A 44 2.47 8.75 2.70
C ILE A 44 2.60 10.09 3.44
N LYS A 45 3.80 10.68 3.52
CA LYS A 45 4.02 11.92 4.27
C LYS A 45 3.08 13.05 3.83
N ASN A 46 3.01 13.33 2.52
CA ASN A 46 2.14 14.38 1.99
C ASN A 46 0.65 14.04 2.10
N LEU A 47 0.30 12.74 2.06
CA LEU A 47 -1.09 12.30 2.24
C LEU A 47 -1.54 12.50 3.69
N LEU A 48 -0.66 12.23 4.66
CA LEU A 48 -0.93 12.47 6.07
C LEU A 48 -0.99 13.97 6.39
N GLU A 49 -0.09 14.77 5.81
CA GLU A 49 -0.13 16.23 5.91
C GLU A 49 -1.44 16.79 5.34
N LEU A 50 -1.86 16.30 4.16
CA LEU A 50 -3.12 16.70 3.55
C LEU A 50 -4.33 16.27 4.37
N ASN A 51 -4.36 15.04 4.90
CA ASN A 51 -5.44 14.57 5.76
C ASN A 51 -5.55 15.39 7.05
N GLY A 52 -4.42 15.82 7.64
CA GLY A 52 -4.41 16.67 8.83
C GLY A 52 -4.89 18.10 8.59
N MET A 53 -4.95 18.56 7.34
CA MET A 53 -5.47 19.89 6.97
C MET A 53 -6.99 19.90 6.74
N PHE A 54 -7.65 18.73 6.69
CA PHE A 54 -9.09 18.61 6.40
C PHE A 54 -9.92 18.09 7.59
N GLU A 55 -9.37 18.07 8.79
CA GLU A 55 -10.13 17.79 10.02
C GLU A 55 -10.71 19.09 10.58
N ASP A 56 -11.69 19.68 9.88
CA ASP A 56 -12.55 20.76 10.41
C ASP A 56 -13.86 20.84 9.57
N ASP A 57 -14.67 19.78 9.53
CA ASP A 57 -16.14 19.91 9.51
C ASP A 57 -16.84 18.55 9.81
N PRO A 58 -17.60 18.41 10.92
CA PRO A 58 -18.27 17.14 11.26
C PRO A 58 -19.40 16.72 10.30
N LYS A 59 -19.64 17.45 9.21
CA LYS A 59 -20.89 17.38 8.44
C LYS A 59 -20.75 17.09 6.94
N GLU A 60 -19.88 16.18 6.50
CA GLU A 60 -20.17 15.52 5.20
C GLU A 60 -19.44 14.18 4.99
N LYS A 61 -19.99 13.11 5.58
CA LYS A 61 -19.68 11.75 5.09
C LYS A 61 -20.52 11.47 3.84
N SER A 62 -20.23 12.13 2.72
CA SER A 62 -20.68 11.63 1.43
C SER A 62 -19.96 10.30 1.18
N LYS A 63 -20.74 9.22 1.02
CA LYS A 63 -20.23 7.88 0.78
C LYS A 63 -19.42 7.90 -0.51
N ARG A 64 -18.09 7.89 -0.39
CA ARG A 64 -17.17 7.77 -1.53
C ARG A 64 -17.44 6.43 -2.23
N GLY A 65 -18.12 6.53 -3.36
CA GLY A 65 -18.49 5.46 -4.29
C GLY A 65 -18.89 6.09 -5.62
N ARG A 66 -19.00 5.27 -6.68
CA ARG A 66 -19.34 5.67 -8.06
C ARG A 66 -20.37 6.83 -8.07
N PRO A 67 -20.13 7.92 -8.83
CA PRO A 67 -21.08 9.02 -8.90
C PRO A 67 -22.44 8.48 -9.30
N LYS A 68 -23.49 8.88 -8.56
CA LYS A 68 -24.87 8.51 -8.89
C LYS A 68 -25.18 9.13 -10.26
N LYS A 69 -25.66 8.31 -11.21
CA LYS A 69 -26.12 8.77 -12.53
C LYS A 69 -27.13 9.91 -12.28
N SER A 70 -26.95 11.06 -12.93
CA SER A 70 -27.82 12.22 -12.74
C SER A 70 -29.21 11.93 -13.32
N GLU A 71 -30.27 12.39 -12.64
CA GLU A 71 -31.69 12.18 -13.02
C GLU A 71 -31.99 12.68 -14.45
N ASP A 72 -31.22 13.64 -14.94
CA ASP A 72 -31.31 14.11 -16.33
C ASP A 72 -31.01 13.00 -17.35
N GLN A 73 -30.04 12.11 -17.07
CA GLN A 73 -29.68 11.02 -17.98
C GLN A 73 -30.74 9.91 -18.02
N GLU A 74 -31.46 9.68 -16.93
CA GLU A 74 -32.57 8.71 -16.86
C GLU A 74 -33.78 9.20 -17.68
N ASN A 75 -34.08 10.51 -17.63
CA ASN A 75 -35.16 11.08 -18.44
C ASN A 75 -34.85 11.12 -19.94
N TYR A 76 -33.58 11.27 -20.34
CA TYR A 76 -33.23 11.19 -21.76
C TYR A 76 -33.30 9.76 -22.32
N GLU A 77 -33.03 8.73 -21.51
CA GLU A 77 -33.12 7.34 -21.93
C GLU A 77 -34.58 6.85 -21.98
N ASN A 78 -35.42 7.21 -21.00
CA ASN A 78 -36.82 6.74 -20.94
C ASN A 78 -37.76 7.41 -21.96
N ASN A 79 -37.38 8.55 -22.53
CA ASN A 79 -38.21 9.27 -23.51
C ASN A 79 -37.86 8.95 -24.98
N ASN A 80 -36.87 8.07 -25.22
CA ASN A 80 -36.43 7.67 -26.57
C ASN A 80 -36.63 6.17 -26.86
N GLU A 81 -37.41 5.46 -26.03
CA GLU A 81 -38.09 4.20 -26.38
C GLU A 81 -39.57 4.47 -26.67
#